data_AF-A0AAD9EYK0-F1
#
_entry.id   AF-A0AAD9EYK0-F1
#
_cell.length_a   1.000
_cell.length_b   1.000
_cell.length_c   1.000
_cell.angle_alpha   90.00
_cell.angle_beta   90.00
_cell.angle_gamma   90.00
#
_symmetry.space_group_name_H-M   'P 1'
#
loop_
_entity.id
_entity.type
_entity.pdbx_description
1 polymer ?
#
loop_
_entity_poly.entity_id
_entity_poly.type
_entity_poly.pdbx_seq_one_letter_code
_entity_poly.pdbx_strand_id
1 'polypeptide(L)'
;MMAKEVMEVFPKTPTMAFGTTKKEMAHQRKVLAMEILTASVFDKEVNCAMCAGIKPPGSIQCDSCFRWCHTQCLHMDQKSLEEAQVGDWVCSLCNK
;
A
#
# COMPACT_ATOMS: atom_id res chain seq x y z
N MET A 1 18.50 -0.25 -6.02
CA MET A 1 18.73 -1.70 -5.89
C MET A 1 17.87 -2.16 -4.71
N MET A 2 16.62 -2.59 -4.96
CA MET A 2 15.68 -2.94 -3.88
C MET A 2 14.73 -4.05 -4.31
N ALA A 3 14.09 -3.95 -5.48
CA ALA A 3 13.06 -4.91 -5.89
C ALA A 3 13.60 -6.30 -6.26
N LYS A 4 14.72 -6.37 -7.00
CA LYS A 4 15.25 -7.66 -7.50
C LYS A 4 15.73 -8.59 -6.39
N GLU A 5 16.48 -8.06 -5.43
CA GLU A 5 17.00 -8.83 -4.30
C GLU A 5 15.87 -9.28 -3.36
N VAL A 6 14.83 -8.46 -3.16
CA VAL A 6 13.64 -8.86 -2.40
C VAL A 6 12.91 -10.02 -3.09
N MET A 7 12.79 -10.00 -4.42
CA MET A 7 12.15 -11.08 -5.18
C MET A 7 12.96 -12.38 -5.16
N GLU A 8 14.29 -12.31 -5.19
CA GLU A 8 15.15 -13.51 -5.14
C GLU A 8 15.14 -14.21 -3.77
N VAL A 9 14.88 -13.45 -2.70
CA VAL A 9 14.82 -13.97 -1.32
C VAL A 9 13.38 -14.35 -0.93
N PHE A 10 12.39 -14.06 -1.79
CA PHE A 10 10.98 -14.35 -1.53
C PHE A 10 10.51 -15.66 -2.19
N PRO A 11 9.71 -16.48 -1.49
CA PRO A 11 9.33 -16.34 -0.08
C PRO A 11 10.42 -16.85 0.86
N LYS A 12 10.79 -16.03 1.86
CA LYS A 12 11.47 -16.53 3.06
C LYS A 12 10.52 -17.50 3.72
N THR A 13 10.83 -18.80 3.62
CA THR A 13 9.99 -19.83 4.21
C THR A 13 10.12 -19.70 5.74
N PRO A 14 9.03 -19.40 6.47
CA PRO A 14 9.13 -19.24 7.90
C PRO A 14 9.57 -20.57 8.53
N THR A 15 10.51 -20.49 9.48
CA THR A 15 11.02 -21.66 10.19
C THR A 15 9.93 -22.20 11.11
N MET A 16 9.18 -23.20 10.63
CA MET A 16 8.08 -23.81 11.38
C MET A 16 8.38 -25.29 11.62
N ALA A 17 8.22 -25.76 12.86
CA ALA A 17 8.24 -27.17 13.21
C ALA A 17 6.82 -27.76 13.20
N PHE A 18 6.70 -29.05 12.88
CA PHE A 18 5.47 -29.81 13.07
C PHE A 18 5.05 -29.75 14.55
N GLY A 19 3.80 -29.32 14.82
CA GLY A 19 3.28 -29.14 16.19
C GLY A 19 3.01 -27.68 16.62
N THR A 20 3.22 -26.71 15.73
CA THR A 20 2.99 -25.28 16.01
C THR A 20 1.49 -24.97 16.23
N THR A 21 1.15 -24.25 17.30
CA THR A 21 -0.25 -23.92 17.62
C THR A 21 -0.86 -22.89 16.65
N LYS A 22 -2.19 -22.83 16.53
CA LYS A 22 -2.87 -21.81 15.70
C LYS A 22 -2.48 -20.38 16.06
N LYS A 23 -2.28 -20.10 17.35
CA LYS A 23 -1.86 -18.79 17.87
C LYS A 23 -0.46 -18.44 17.39
N GLU A 24 0.46 -19.39 17.49
CA GLU A 24 1.84 -19.21 17.05
C GLU A 24 1.91 -19.01 15.53
N MET A 25 1.13 -19.78 14.76
CA MET A 25 1.02 -19.55 13.31
C MET A 25 0.48 -18.15 12.96
N ALA A 26 -0.51 -17.64 13.72
CA ALA A 26 -1.03 -16.30 13.51
C ALA A 26 0.00 -15.22 13.83
N HIS A 27 0.81 -15.44 14.87
CA HIS A 27 1.93 -14.57 15.21
C HIS A 27 2.99 -14.53 14.10
N GLN A 28 3.44 -15.71 13.63
CA GLN A 28 4.43 -15.82 12.55
C GLN A 28 3.95 -15.15 11.25
N ARG A 29 2.67 -15.34 10.87
CA ARG A 29 2.08 -14.63 9.72
C ARG A 29 2.11 -13.11 9.89
N LYS A 30 1.83 -12.61 11.10
CA LYS A 30 1.87 -11.17 11.38
C LYS A 30 3.30 -10.62 11.27
N VAL A 31 4.28 -11.34 11.80
CA VAL A 31 5.70 -10.96 11.70
C VAL A 31 6.15 -10.89 10.25
N LEU A 32 5.91 -11.96 9.48
CA LEU A 32 6.27 -12.01 8.06
C LEU A 32 5.58 -10.90 7.26
N ALA A 33 4.29 -10.66 7.49
CA ALA A 33 3.58 -9.57 6.85
C ALA A 33 4.20 -8.20 7.17
N MET A 34 4.62 -7.97 8.42
CA MET A 34 5.29 -6.73 8.79
C MET A 34 6.67 -6.59 8.16
N GLU A 35 7.46 -7.66 8.07
CA GLU A 35 8.74 -7.65 7.37
C GLU A 35 8.58 -7.29 5.89
N ILE A 36 7.59 -7.88 5.21
CA ILE A 36 7.27 -7.55 3.81
C ILE A 36 6.84 -6.08 3.68
N LEU A 37 5.96 -5.61 4.57
CA LEU A 37 5.46 -4.24 4.53
C LEU A 37 6.54 -3.21 4.84
N THR A 38 7.47 -3.50 5.75
CA THR A 38 8.59 -2.61 6.09
C THR A 38 9.70 -2.63 5.04
N ALA A 39 9.89 -3.76 4.35
CA ALA A 39 10.77 -3.84 3.19
C ALA A 39 10.16 -3.20 1.93
N SER A 40 8.85 -2.93 1.93
CA SER A 40 8.19 -2.21 0.85
C SER A 40 8.73 -0.77 0.78
N VAL A 41 9.17 -0.35 -0.40
CA VAL A 41 9.70 1.00 -0.68
C VAL A 41 8.56 2.03 -0.78
N PHE A 42 7.47 1.83 -0.03
CA PHE A 42 6.33 2.73 -0.06
C PHE A 42 6.57 3.92 0.85
N ASP A 43 6.80 5.07 0.24
CA ASP A 43 6.82 6.37 0.90
C ASP A 43 5.51 7.11 0.59
N LYS A 44 4.72 7.38 1.63
CA LYS A 44 3.41 8.03 1.50
C LYS A 44 3.47 9.44 0.91
N GLU A 45 4.63 10.10 0.95
CA GLU A 45 4.81 11.45 0.42
C GLU A 45 5.05 11.44 -1.10
N VAL A 46 5.58 10.35 -1.65
CA VAL A 46 5.97 10.26 -3.07
C VAL A 46 5.35 9.09 -3.83
N ASN A 47 4.71 8.13 -3.17
CA ASN A 47 4.10 6.97 -3.81
C ASN A 47 2.55 7.03 -3.77
N CYS A 48 1.94 6.48 -4.81
CA CYS A 48 0.51 6.25 -4.90
C CYS A 48 0.10 5.10 -3.97
N ALA A 49 -0.88 5.31 -3.10
CA ALA A 49 -1.38 4.32 -2.15
C ALA A 49 -2.08 3.11 -2.81
N MET A 50 -2.44 3.20 -4.09
CA MET A 50 -3.11 2.11 -4.82
C MET A 50 -2.12 1.14 -5.47
N CYS A 51 -1.00 1.65 -6.02
CA CYS A 51 -0.08 0.84 -6.82
C CYS A 51 1.39 0.91 -6.36
N ALA A 52 1.69 1.70 -5.33
CA ALA A 52 3.04 2.04 -4.86
C ALA A 52 3.98 2.67 -5.92
N GLY A 53 3.48 3.01 -7.11
CA GLY A 53 4.22 3.76 -8.12
C GLY A 53 4.46 5.21 -7.69
N ILE A 54 5.48 5.86 -8.26
CA ILE A 54 5.81 7.27 -7.98
C ILE A 54 4.63 8.17 -8.38
N LYS A 55 4.39 9.20 -7.57
CA LYS A 55 3.45 10.29 -7.82
C LYS A 55 3.82 11.03 -9.13
N PRO A 56 3.00 10.95 -10.20
CA PRO A 56 3.11 11.74 -11.42
C PRO A 56 2.30 13.03 -11.26
N PRO A 57 2.38 13.95 -12.24
CA PRO A 57 1.44 15.06 -12.33
C PRO A 57 -0.01 14.53 -12.40
N GLY A 58 -0.94 15.17 -11.70
CA GLY A 58 -2.36 14.80 -11.74
C GLY A 58 -2.82 13.77 -10.70
N SER A 59 -2.04 13.54 -9.64
CA SER A 59 -2.52 12.80 -8.44
C SER A 59 -3.39 13.66 -7.54
N ILE A 60 -4.28 13.01 -6.79
CA ILE A 60 -5.12 13.61 -5.75
C ILE A 60 -4.68 13.12 -4.36
N GLN A 61 -4.81 13.98 -3.33
CA GLN A 61 -4.51 13.64 -1.94
C GLN A 61 -5.80 13.49 -1.15
N CYS A 62 -5.88 12.46 -0.32
CA CYS A 62 -6.99 12.27 0.62
C CYS A 62 -6.86 13.25 1.80
N ASP A 63 -7.91 14.01 2.10
CA ASP A 63 -7.91 14.97 3.21
C ASP A 63 -7.97 14.30 4.59
N SER A 64 -8.35 13.03 4.65
CA SER A 64 -8.44 12.26 5.90
C SER A 64 -7.12 11.56 6.28
N CYS A 65 -6.46 10.88 5.34
CA CYS A 65 -5.26 10.09 5.61
C CYS A 65 -3.98 10.62 4.94
N PHE A 66 -4.09 11.72 4.21
CA PHE A 66 -2.99 12.42 3.52
C PHE A 66 -2.23 11.57 2.50
N ARG A 67 -2.76 10.41 2.11
CA ARG A 67 -2.16 9.55 1.08
C ARG A 67 -2.48 10.07 -0.31
N TRP A 68 -1.51 9.97 -1.21
CA TRP A 68 -1.66 10.29 -2.62
C TRP A 68 -2.18 9.10 -3.42
N CYS A 69 -3.01 9.36 -4.42
CA CYS A 69 -3.51 8.38 -5.36
C CYS A 69 -3.40 8.90 -6.80
N HIS A 70 -3.04 8.02 -7.74
CA HIS A 70 -3.26 8.30 -9.16
C HIS A 70 -4.74 8.33 -9.46
N THR A 71 -5.19 9.31 -10.23
CA THR A 71 -6.57 9.39 -10.70
C THR A 71 -6.92 8.19 -11.58
N GLN A 72 -5.97 7.68 -12.38
CA GLN A 72 -6.14 6.46 -13.17
C GLN A 72 -6.28 5.21 -12.31
N CYS A 73 -5.53 5.10 -11.19
CA CYS A 73 -5.69 3.98 -10.26
C CYS A 73 -7.02 4.00 -9.51
N LEU A 74 -7.67 5.16 -9.46
CA LEU A 74 -9.01 5.33 -8.91
C LEU A 74 -10.10 5.26 -9.98
N HIS A 75 -9.74 5.09 -11.25
CA HIS A 75 -10.66 5.19 -12.39
C HIS A 75 -11.49 6.48 -12.40
N MET A 76 -10.92 7.58 -11.92
CA MET A 76 -11.56 8.89 -11.93
C MET A 76 -11.51 9.48 -13.33
N ASP A 77 -12.66 9.95 -13.82
CA ASP A 77 -12.73 10.83 -14.97
C ASP A 77 -12.42 12.29 -14.59
N GLN A 78 -12.30 13.14 -15.60
CA GLN A 78 -11.95 14.55 -15.43
C GLN A 78 -12.98 15.29 -14.56
N LYS A 79 -14.27 15.00 -14.72
CA LYS A 79 -15.35 15.63 -13.96
C LYS A 79 -15.26 15.26 -12.48
N SER A 80 -15.07 13.97 -12.18
CA SER A 80 -14.92 13.47 -10.81
C SER A 80 -13.69 14.07 -10.14
N LEU A 81 -12.60 14.29 -10.90
CA LEU A 81 -11.40 14.95 -10.40
C LEU A 81 -11.66 16.43 -10.08
N GLU A 82 -12.34 17.15 -10.96
CA GLU A 82 -12.69 18.55 -10.74
C GLU A 82 -13.59 18.72 -9.49
N GLU A 83 -14.60 17.86 -9.33
CA GLU A 83 -15.45 17.85 -8.14
C GLU A 83 -14.64 17.57 -6.86
N ALA A 84 -13.71 16.62 -6.93
CA ALA A 84 -12.84 16.27 -5.82
C ALA A 84 -11.75 17.31 -5.51
N GLN A 85 -11.46 18.24 -6.43
CA GLN A 85 -10.51 19.35 -6.22
C GLN A 85 -11.17 20.59 -5.60
N VAL A 86 -12.49 20.72 -5.73
CA VAL A 86 -13.24 21.89 -5.24
C VAL A 86 -13.70 21.71 -3.78
N GLY A 87 -13.82 20.47 -3.29
CA GLY A 87 -14.21 20.17 -1.92
C GLY A 87 -13.31 19.14 -1.24
N ASP A 88 -13.67 18.78 -0.01
CA ASP A 88 -12.97 17.72 0.72
C ASP A 88 -13.15 16.37 0.00
N TRP A 89 -12.04 15.68 -0.25
CA TRP A 89 -12.03 14.37 -0.87
C TRP A 89 -11.45 13.31 0.07
N VAL A 90 -12.25 12.27 0.30
CA VAL A 90 -11.89 11.12 1.13
C VAL A 90 -11.72 9.89 0.24
N CYS A 91 -10.52 9.29 0.27
CA CYS A 91 -10.24 8.11 -0.53
C CYS A 91 -11.06 6.88 -0.10
N SER A 92 -11.17 5.91 -1.00
CA SER A 92 -11.83 4.61 -0.76
C SER A 92 -11.23 3.79 0.39
N LEU A 93 -9.98 4.06 0.80
CA LEU A 93 -9.36 3.40 1.96
C LEU A 93 -9.84 3.96 3.31
N CYS A 94 -10.33 5.21 3.31
CA CYS A 94 -10.88 5.88 4.49
C CYS A 94 -12.40 5.77 4.55
N ASN A 95 -13.07 5.71 3.40
CA ASN A 95 -14.52 5.54 3.31
C ASN A 95 -14.89 4.07 3.57
N LYS A 96 -14.95 3.71 4.86
CA LYS A 96 -15.32 2.37 5.35
C LYS A 96 -16.78 2.28 5.73
#